data_AF-A0A414X7R6-F1
#
_entry.id   AF-A0A414X7R6-F1
#
_cell.length_a   1.000
_cell.length_b   1.000
_cell.length_c   1.000
_cell.angle_alpha   90.00
_cell.angle_beta   90.00
_cell.angle_gamma   90.00
#
_symmetry.space_group_name_H-M   'P 1'
#
loop_
_entity.id
_entity.type
_entity.pdbx_description
1 polymer ?
#
loop_
_entity_poly.entity_id
_entity_poly.type
_entity_poly.pdbx_seq_one_letter_code
_entity_poly.pdbx_strand_id
1 'polypeptide(L)'
;MANYCNIDQYLYNYLKGFWVDKKFHGVFPSRTWQYNRYIQISTPVNDSSIHYEYRIDNEWNGLVELHIEGRYTQTDYMRFLRYLQKQTETNPDLSWHQWGKCKGRCSIEITINNWEDIKNAFQKLIMFFDPLLTDCIDKFNLHRKNEISSPYTRELEFKELTNSQEKVVLETKNLQDLFSSNLVIPDYQRTYCWEDKNVTDLWDNLLEMPHNSDYHLGSIILQRRTVNDCTLYNIIDGQQRLVTLTLIMRELGYTGQMPLLKQKFISKDARLHVANNKALIRTLNQRNTDIAMLERLSHHLIFSVLILNDSNLDLAYTFFSNQNSKGVSLSDYDLLKAHHLRYLNIEDQAEHLAMRWNDLSLECDNNGDSYLTHTLGVHLFRLRKWMRKHNVEEFQPRKVKEEFSAARIMSSIPAFGEKFYFYEKIQGGSHFFAYTSIFVDKYKEFIRTRQIQLLRNHLQWESHWKYADIIESLMFGYFIKFGHQYLSEALFCIAGIMAQHRYSATRAIFYKIREFAKDSEIIMMIDQASSPTFFLAEAIPYIRISGLEQEGDIKERFYRCLRRIFCELNDFSDKTIIEKRNNEYGE
;
A
#
# COMPACT_ATOMS: atom_id res chain seq x y z
N MET A 1 53.69 -15.82 -33.67
CA MET A 1 54.01 -16.95 -32.77
C MET A 1 52.77 -17.20 -31.95
N ALA A 2 52.37 -18.46 -31.76
CA ALA A 2 51.20 -18.76 -30.95
C ALA A 2 51.60 -18.65 -29.47
N ASN A 3 50.93 -17.77 -28.71
CA ASN A 3 51.26 -17.46 -27.32
C ASN A 3 50.48 -18.39 -26.38
N TYR A 4 50.75 -19.69 -26.45
CA TYR A 4 50.15 -20.70 -25.58
C TYR A 4 51.10 -21.88 -25.32
N CYS A 5 50.84 -22.62 -24.24
CA CYS A 5 51.46 -23.91 -23.98
C CYS A 5 50.41 -25.02 -24.09
N ASN A 6 50.81 -26.19 -24.59
CA ASN A 6 49.91 -27.33 -24.72
C ASN A 6 49.33 -27.74 -23.37
N ILE A 7 48.02 -28.02 -23.35
CA ILE A 7 47.31 -28.54 -22.20
C ILE A 7 47.36 -30.07 -22.25
N ASP A 8 48.17 -30.64 -21.36
CA ASP A 8 48.41 -32.07 -21.22
C ASP A 8 48.67 -32.49 -19.76
N GLN A 9 48.89 -33.79 -19.57
CA GLN A 9 49.14 -34.37 -18.25
C GLN A 9 50.43 -33.85 -17.59
N TYR A 10 51.44 -33.45 -18.36
CA TYR A 10 52.71 -32.96 -17.82
C TYR A 10 52.55 -31.56 -17.24
N LEU A 11 51.89 -30.65 -17.97
CA LEU A 11 51.54 -29.32 -17.46
C LEU A 11 50.67 -29.43 -16.20
N TYR A 12 49.67 -30.32 -16.22
CA TYR A 12 48.82 -30.58 -15.06
C TYR A 12 49.64 -31.00 -13.82
N ASN A 13 50.56 -31.95 -13.98
CA ASN A 13 51.40 -32.43 -12.90
C ASN A 13 52.37 -31.35 -12.40
N TYR A 14 52.94 -30.55 -13.31
CA TYR A 14 53.80 -29.43 -12.98
C TYR A 14 53.06 -28.40 -12.11
N LEU A 15 51.87 -27.94 -12.53
CA LEU A 15 51.09 -26.95 -11.78
C LEU A 15 50.62 -27.50 -10.43
N LYS A 16 50.18 -28.77 -10.38
CA LYS A 16 49.72 -29.43 -9.15
C LYS A 16 50.80 -29.48 -8.05
N GLY A 17 52.07 -29.49 -8.43
CA GLY A 17 53.19 -29.48 -7.48
C GLY A 17 53.30 -28.20 -6.63
N PHE A 18 52.71 -27.08 -7.08
CA PHE A 18 52.84 -25.78 -6.39
C PHE A 18 51.68 -25.47 -5.43
N TRP A 19 50.50 -26.05 -5.62
CA TRP A 19 49.31 -25.78 -4.80
C TRP A 19 48.67 -27.06 -4.29
N VAL A 20 49.33 -27.73 -3.34
CA VAL A 20 48.93 -29.04 -2.80
C VAL A 20 47.57 -28.97 -2.06
N ASP A 21 47.25 -27.83 -1.46
CA ASP A 21 46.02 -27.62 -0.69
C ASP A 21 44.79 -27.29 -1.57
N LYS A 22 44.98 -27.08 -2.88
CA LYS A 22 43.89 -26.79 -3.82
C LYS A 22 43.50 -28.02 -4.63
N LYS A 23 42.21 -28.14 -4.96
CA LYS A 23 41.71 -29.19 -5.85
C LYS A 23 41.98 -28.80 -7.30
N PHE A 24 42.48 -29.75 -8.07
CA PHE A 24 42.73 -29.60 -9.50
C PHE A 24 41.76 -30.47 -10.30
N HIS A 25 41.28 -29.92 -11.42
CA HIS A 25 40.50 -30.66 -12.41
C HIS A 25 41.08 -30.40 -13.79
N GLY A 26 41.36 -31.46 -14.54
CA GLY A 26 41.98 -31.37 -15.85
C GLY A 26 41.14 -32.06 -16.90
N VAL A 27 40.82 -31.36 -17.99
CA VAL A 27 40.12 -31.91 -19.15
C VAL A 27 41.05 -31.82 -20.34
N PHE A 28 41.68 -32.94 -20.69
CA PHE A 28 42.60 -33.05 -21.83
C PHE A 28 42.53 -34.44 -22.51
N PRO A 29 41.34 -34.88 -22.96
CA PRO A 29 41.18 -36.18 -23.61
C PRO A 29 42.09 -36.33 -24.83
N SER A 30 42.57 -37.55 -25.08
CA SER A 30 43.41 -37.85 -26.23
C SER A 30 42.71 -37.49 -27.55
N ARG A 31 43.45 -36.94 -28.51
CA ARG A 31 42.96 -36.57 -29.86
C ARG A 31 41.91 -35.45 -29.92
N THR A 32 41.83 -34.59 -28.91
CA THR A 32 41.04 -33.35 -28.97
C THR A 32 41.90 -32.12 -29.25
N TRP A 33 41.29 -31.10 -29.82
CA TRP A 33 41.92 -29.79 -30.02
C TRP A 33 42.20 -29.08 -28.70
N GLN A 34 43.28 -28.29 -28.65
CA GLN A 34 43.73 -27.61 -27.44
C GLN A 34 42.70 -26.64 -26.84
N TYR A 35 41.91 -25.94 -27.66
CA TYR A 35 40.84 -25.04 -27.20
C TYR A 35 39.65 -25.77 -26.54
N ASN A 36 39.56 -27.11 -26.66
CA ASN A 36 38.59 -27.94 -25.93
C ASN A 36 39.19 -28.53 -24.63
N ARG A 37 40.39 -28.10 -24.27
CA ARG A 37 41.12 -28.57 -23.09
C ARG A 37 41.28 -27.43 -22.10
N TYR A 38 41.31 -27.78 -20.82
CA TYR A 38 41.51 -26.80 -19.75
C TYR A 38 42.05 -27.47 -18.47
N ILE A 39 42.67 -26.65 -17.63
CA ILE A 39 43.07 -27.03 -16.26
C ILE A 39 42.43 -26.04 -15.30
N GLN A 40 41.66 -26.55 -14.35
CA GLN A 40 40.98 -25.79 -13.33
C GLN A 40 41.63 -25.97 -11.97
N ILE A 41 41.62 -24.89 -11.18
CA ILE A 41 42.09 -24.84 -9.79
C ILE A 41 40.96 -24.29 -8.91
N SER A 42 40.68 -24.94 -7.80
CA SER A 42 39.62 -24.53 -6.87
C SER A 42 39.90 -23.22 -6.14
N THR A 43 38.84 -22.49 -5.81
CA THR A 43 38.84 -21.32 -4.93
C THR A 43 38.47 -21.67 -3.48
N PRO A 44 38.64 -20.76 -2.51
CA PRO A 44 38.23 -20.95 -1.12
C PRO A 44 36.72 -21.20 -0.91
N VAL A 45 35.87 -20.81 -1.87
CA VAL A 45 34.40 -21.01 -1.81
C VAL A 45 34.01 -22.50 -1.94
N ASN A 46 34.94 -23.40 -2.28
CA ASN A 46 34.75 -24.85 -2.33
C ASN A 46 33.46 -25.28 -3.08
N ASP A 47 33.11 -24.56 -4.15
CA ASP A 47 32.03 -24.86 -5.09
C ASP A 47 32.63 -24.86 -6.50
N SER A 48 32.32 -25.87 -7.31
CA SER A 48 32.89 -26.02 -8.66
C SER A 48 32.45 -24.94 -9.64
N SER A 49 31.49 -24.10 -9.25
CA SER A 49 31.01 -22.98 -10.06
C SER A 49 31.88 -21.73 -9.91
N ILE A 50 32.86 -21.72 -9.00
CA ILE A 50 33.82 -20.62 -8.84
C ILE A 50 35.23 -21.21 -8.83
N HIS A 51 35.94 -21.08 -9.95
CA HIS A 51 37.23 -21.72 -10.17
C HIS A 51 38.17 -20.85 -11.01
N TYR A 52 39.48 -21.07 -10.87
CA TYR A 52 40.46 -20.55 -11.82
C TYR A 52 40.64 -21.54 -12.96
N GLU A 53 40.90 -21.07 -14.17
CA GLU A 53 41.00 -21.92 -15.37
C GLU A 53 42.13 -21.44 -16.28
N TYR A 54 43.00 -22.35 -16.74
CA TYR A 54 43.85 -22.14 -17.90
C TYR A 54 43.21 -22.81 -19.11
N ARG A 55 42.96 -22.02 -20.15
CA ARG A 55 42.37 -22.48 -21.41
C ARG A 55 42.99 -21.76 -22.59
N ILE A 56 42.68 -22.23 -23.79
CA ILE A 56 43.10 -21.60 -25.04
C ILE A 56 41.86 -21.07 -25.75
N ASP A 57 41.90 -19.81 -26.19
CA ASP A 57 40.79 -19.20 -26.91
C ASP A 57 40.78 -19.54 -28.42
N ASN A 58 39.79 -19.00 -29.13
CA ASN A 58 39.63 -19.24 -30.57
C ASN A 58 40.74 -18.58 -31.42
N GLU A 59 41.50 -17.65 -30.85
CA GLU A 59 42.63 -16.96 -31.48
C GLU A 59 43.97 -17.65 -31.16
N TRP A 60 43.93 -18.80 -30.47
CA TRP A 60 45.09 -19.57 -30.03
C TRP A 60 45.98 -18.83 -29.03
N ASN A 61 45.39 -18.01 -28.17
CA ASN A 61 46.05 -17.42 -27.02
C ASN A 61 45.74 -18.23 -25.76
N GLY A 62 46.78 -18.48 -24.94
CA GLY A 62 46.62 -19.07 -23.62
C GLY A 62 46.13 -18.02 -22.63
N LEU A 63 45.00 -18.29 -21.96
CA LEU A 63 44.39 -17.39 -20.99
C LEU A 63 44.29 -18.07 -19.64
N VAL A 64 44.63 -17.35 -18.57
CA VAL A 64 44.33 -17.76 -17.19
C VAL A 64 43.24 -16.84 -16.64
N GLU A 65 42.12 -17.42 -16.24
CA GLU A 65 40.90 -16.67 -15.90
C GLU A 65 40.29 -17.17 -14.58
N LEU A 66 39.61 -16.29 -13.83
CA LEU A 66 38.63 -16.66 -12.81
C LEU A 66 37.26 -16.78 -13.48
N HIS A 67 36.56 -17.88 -13.22
CA HIS A 67 35.22 -18.17 -13.72
C HIS A 67 34.22 -18.18 -12.56
N ILE A 68 33.10 -17.47 -12.74
CA ILE A 68 31.93 -17.46 -11.85
C ILE A 68 30.72 -17.90 -12.67
N GLU A 69 30.24 -19.10 -12.37
CA GLU A 69 29.28 -19.85 -13.18
C GLU A 69 28.10 -20.37 -12.35
N GLY A 70 27.23 -21.16 -12.99
CA GLY A 70 26.14 -21.88 -12.33
C GLY A 70 25.23 -20.95 -11.53
N ARG A 71 24.97 -21.32 -10.26
CA ARG A 71 24.06 -20.56 -9.38
C ARG A 71 24.54 -19.13 -9.09
N TYR A 72 25.84 -18.86 -9.15
CA TYR A 72 26.40 -17.53 -8.83
C TYR A 72 26.19 -16.51 -9.95
N THR A 73 25.67 -16.96 -11.10
CA THR A 73 25.20 -16.09 -12.19
C THR A 73 23.73 -15.70 -12.03
N GLN A 74 23.03 -16.21 -11.00
CA GLN A 74 21.65 -15.86 -10.72
C GLN A 74 21.54 -14.51 -10.00
N THR A 75 20.35 -13.91 -10.02
CA THR A 75 20.08 -12.58 -9.45
C THR A 75 20.52 -12.43 -8.00
N ASP A 76 20.40 -13.51 -7.21
CA ASP A 76 20.65 -13.51 -5.77
C ASP A 76 22.14 -13.30 -5.44
N TYR A 77 23.05 -13.55 -6.38
CA TYR A 77 24.51 -13.42 -6.21
C TYR A 77 25.11 -12.24 -6.98
N MET A 78 24.28 -11.40 -7.62
CA MET A 78 24.76 -10.24 -8.37
C MET A 78 25.51 -9.23 -7.50
N ARG A 79 25.12 -9.10 -6.22
CA ARG A 79 25.81 -8.23 -5.26
C ARG A 79 27.23 -8.72 -4.95
N PHE A 80 27.40 -10.04 -4.80
CA PHE A 80 28.70 -10.69 -4.68
C PHE A 80 29.57 -10.41 -5.92
N LEU A 81 29.02 -10.61 -7.12
CA LEU A 81 29.76 -10.40 -8.37
C LEU A 81 30.19 -8.94 -8.54
N ARG A 82 29.30 -7.98 -8.29
CA ARG A 82 29.63 -6.54 -8.34
C ARG A 82 30.66 -6.14 -7.29
N TYR A 83 30.61 -6.74 -6.10
CA TYR A 83 31.61 -6.50 -5.07
C TYR A 83 32.99 -6.91 -5.55
N LEU A 84 33.15 -8.12 -6.08
CA LEU A 84 34.42 -8.57 -6.63
C LEU A 84 34.92 -7.65 -7.74
N GLN A 85 34.06 -7.31 -8.70
CA GLN A 85 34.38 -6.40 -9.79
C GLN A 85 34.91 -5.06 -9.28
N LYS A 86 34.19 -4.45 -8.33
CA LYS A 86 34.56 -3.16 -7.73
C LYS A 86 35.89 -3.21 -6.96
N GLN A 87 36.15 -4.30 -6.22
CA GLN A 87 37.43 -4.45 -5.50
C GLN A 87 38.63 -4.61 -6.46
N THR A 88 38.38 -5.08 -7.68
CA THR A 88 39.42 -5.31 -8.70
C THR A 88 39.46 -4.24 -9.80
N GLU A 89 38.56 -3.26 -9.77
CA GLU A 89 38.36 -2.28 -10.86
C GLU A 89 39.61 -1.43 -11.14
N THR A 90 40.41 -1.15 -10.11
CA THR A 90 41.63 -0.34 -10.22
C THR A 90 42.86 -1.13 -10.62
N ASN A 91 42.77 -2.46 -10.78
CA ASN A 91 43.92 -3.30 -11.11
C ASN A 91 44.08 -3.39 -12.64
N PRO A 92 45.16 -2.83 -13.22
CA PRO A 92 45.36 -2.81 -14.67
C PRO A 92 45.66 -4.19 -15.26
N ASP A 93 46.06 -5.16 -14.44
CA ASP A 93 46.38 -6.52 -14.88
C ASP A 93 45.11 -7.38 -15.06
N LEU A 94 43.92 -6.89 -14.67
CA LEU A 94 42.68 -7.67 -14.64
C LEU A 94 41.61 -7.11 -15.57
N SER A 95 41.02 -7.99 -16.38
CA SER A 95 39.95 -7.63 -17.33
C SER A 95 38.71 -8.48 -17.10
N TRP A 96 37.55 -7.85 -16.89
CA TRP A 96 36.27 -8.55 -16.71
C TRP A 96 35.48 -8.66 -18.02
N HIS A 97 35.08 -9.90 -18.35
CA HIS A 97 34.43 -10.28 -19.60
C HIS A 97 33.02 -10.83 -19.39
N GLN A 98 32.20 -10.73 -20.43
CA GLN A 98 30.85 -11.29 -20.45
C GLN A 98 30.89 -12.83 -20.46
N TRP A 99 30.10 -13.44 -19.58
CA TRP A 99 29.87 -14.88 -19.51
C TRP A 99 28.39 -15.15 -19.24
N GLY A 100 27.67 -15.63 -20.26
CA GLY A 100 26.22 -15.75 -20.21
C GLY A 100 25.53 -14.39 -20.00
N LYS A 101 24.69 -14.27 -18.95
CA LYS A 101 23.91 -13.06 -18.63
C LYS A 101 24.66 -12.02 -17.78
N CYS A 102 25.88 -12.30 -17.31
CA CYS A 102 26.65 -11.39 -16.45
C CYS A 102 28.13 -11.33 -16.85
N LYS A 103 28.87 -10.36 -16.30
CA LYS A 103 30.34 -10.30 -16.42
C LYS A 103 31.01 -11.24 -15.40
N GLY A 104 30.82 -12.55 -15.57
CA GLY A 104 31.24 -13.58 -14.61
C GLY A 104 32.67 -14.10 -14.81
N ARG A 105 33.45 -13.54 -15.74
CA ARG A 105 34.79 -14.02 -16.08
C ARG A 105 35.82 -12.92 -15.93
N CYS A 106 36.95 -13.19 -15.30
CA CYS A 106 38.04 -12.22 -15.15
C CYS A 106 39.36 -12.83 -15.63
N SER A 107 39.97 -12.26 -16.67
CA SER A 107 41.27 -12.68 -17.19
C SER A 107 42.39 -11.86 -16.59
N ILE A 108 43.57 -12.46 -16.46
CA ILE A 108 44.81 -11.74 -16.18
C ILE A 108 45.57 -11.45 -17.48
N GLU A 109 45.99 -10.20 -17.68
CA GLU A 109 46.66 -9.74 -18.90
C GLU A 109 48.14 -10.12 -18.89
N ILE A 110 48.44 -11.40 -19.18
CA ILE A 110 49.81 -11.94 -19.26
C ILE A 110 49.97 -12.76 -20.52
N THR A 111 51.03 -12.47 -21.29
CA THR A 111 51.42 -13.27 -22.45
C THR A 111 52.05 -14.58 -21.99
N ILE A 112 51.46 -15.70 -22.40
CA ILE A 112 51.93 -17.04 -22.05
C ILE A 112 52.91 -17.57 -23.09
N ASN A 113 54.20 -17.64 -22.74
CA ASN A 113 55.25 -18.20 -23.61
C ASN A 113 55.79 -19.54 -23.08
N ASN A 114 55.71 -19.76 -21.76
CA ASN A 114 56.23 -20.96 -21.10
C ASN A 114 55.35 -21.37 -19.89
N TRP A 115 55.66 -22.51 -19.28
CA TRP A 115 54.91 -23.03 -18.13
C TRP A 115 55.05 -22.16 -16.86
N GLU A 116 56.17 -21.46 -16.69
CA GLU A 116 56.37 -20.54 -15.56
C GLU A 116 55.43 -19.33 -15.68
N ASP A 117 55.14 -18.85 -16.89
CA ASP A 117 54.17 -17.77 -17.12
C ASP A 117 52.77 -18.17 -16.66
N ILE A 118 52.34 -19.42 -16.94
CA ILE A 118 51.04 -19.96 -16.51
C ILE A 118 50.98 -20.04 -14.98
N LYS A 119 52.04 -20.54 -14.36
CA LYS A 119 52.16 -20.61 -12.90
C LYS A 119 52.09 -19.21 -12.29
N ASN A 120 52.84 -18.25 -12.80
CA ASN A 120 52.84 -16.87 -12.31
C ASN A 120 51.46 -16.21 -12.46
N ALA A 121 50.77 -16.47 -13.57
CA ALA A 121 49.41 -15.98 -13.81
C ALA A 121 48.40 -16.54 -12.78
N PHE A 122 48.41 -17.85 -12.54
CA PHE A 122 47.60 -18.46 -11.47
C PHE A 122 47.96 -17.91 -10.09
N GLN A 123 49.27 -17.77 -9.79
CA GLN A 123 49.73 -17.26 -8.51
C GLN A 123 49.21 -15.84 -8.24
N LYS A 124 49.27 -14.95 -9.24
CA LYS A 124 48.70 -13.61 -9.13
C LYS A 124 47.20 -13.64 -8.89
N LEU A 125 46.43 -14.39 -9.69
CA LEU A 125 44.97 -14.48 -9.51
C LEU A 125 44.60 -15.04 -8.12
N ILE A 126 45.30 -16.07 -7.65
CA ILE A 126 45.11 -16.65 -6.32
C ILE A 126 45.40 -15.61 -5.24
N MET A 127 46.54 -14.90 -5.31
CA MET A 127 46.90 -13.87 -4.34
C MET A 127 45.88 -12.72 -4.28
N PHE A 128 45.29 -12.34 -5.42
CA PHE A 128 44.27 -11.29 -5.45
C PHE A 128 42.91 -11.77 -4.97
N PHE A 129 42.43 -12.91 -5.47
CA PHE A 129 41.05 -13.33 -5.29
C PHE A 129 40.82 -14.23 -4.08
N ASP A 130 41.79 -15.04 -3.62
CA ASP A 130 41.56 -15.91 -2.46
C ASP A 130 41.16 -15.11 -1.19
N PRO A 131 41.84 -14.01 -0.81
CA PRO A 131 41.44 -13.21 0.35
C PRO A 131 40.05 -12.58 0.16
N LEU A 132 39.76 -12.06 -1.04
CA LEU A 132 38.48 -11.43 -1.37
C LEU A 132 37.33 -12.45 -1.34
N LEU A 133 37.53 -13.62 -1.94
CA LEU A 133 36.54 -14.70 -1.95
C LEU A 133 36.28 -15.22 -0.54
N THR A 134 37.31 -15.28 0.30
CA THR A 134 37.17 -15.66 1.71
C THR A 134 36.32 -14.63 2.48
N ASP A 135 36.57 -13.33 2.33
CA ASP A 135 35.71 -12.27 2.90
C ASP A 135 34.26 -12.38 2.40
N CYS A 136 34.08 -12.74 1.13
CA CYS A 136 32.77 -12.84 0.51
C CYS A 136 31.92 -14.01 1.04
N ILE A 137 32.53 -15.09 1.53
CA ILE A 137 31.81 -16.30 1.94
C ILE A 137 30.72 -15.97 2.96
N ASP A 138 31.09 -15.29 4.04
CA ASP A 138 30.16 -14.93 5.11
C ASP A 138 29.36 -13.68 4.75
N LYS A 139 30.03 -12.69 4.15
CA LYS A 139 29.43 -11.39 3.78
C LYS A 139 28.27 -11.51 2.80
N PHE A 140 28.34 -12.47 1.87
CA PHE A 140 27.30 -12.73 0.88
C PHE A 140 26.66 -14.11 1.04
N ASN A 141 26.96 -14.84 2.13
CA ASN A 141 26.43 -16.16 2.41
C ASN A 141 26.56 -17.14 1.23
N LEU A 142 27.72 -17.18 0.56
CA LEU A 142 27.91 -17.91 -0.70
C LEU A 142 27.63 -19.42 -0.64
N HIS A 143 27.62 -20.00 0.57
CA HIS A 143 27.28 -21.41 0.78
C HIS A 143 25.77 -21.66 0.97
N ARG A 144 24.96 -20.68 1.38
CA ARG A 144 23.52 -20.87 1.63
C ARG A 144 22.73 -20.82 0.32
N LYS A 145 22.25 -21.97 -0.16
CA LYS A 145 21.26 -22.02 -1.24
C LYS A 145 19.93 -21.40 -0.76
N ASN A 146 19.44 -20.37 -1.44
CA ASN A 146 18.02 -19.99 -1.50
C ASN A 146 17.30 -19.63 -0.17
N GLU A 147 17.93 -18.94 0.79
CA GLU A 147 17.20 -18.54 2.01
C GLU A 147 16.25 -17.34 1.79
N ILE A 148 16.60 -16.37 0.94
CA ILE A 148 15.78 -15.14 0.74
C ILE A 148 14.42 -15.48 0.11
N SER A 149 14.37 -16.46 -0.79
CA SER A 149 13.14 -16.93 -1.44
C SER A 149 12.32 -17.90 -0.58
N SER A 150 12.93 -18.54 0.42
CA SER A 150 12.25 -19.44 1.36
C SER A 150 11.46 -18.68 2.44
N PRO A 151 10.42 -19.30 3.03
CA PRO A 151 9.71 -18.73 4.18
C PRO A 151 10.65 -18.40 5.35
N TYR A 152 10.36 -17.34 6.09
CA TYR A 152 11.12 -16.98 7.28
C TYR A 152 10.85 -17.97 8.43
N THR A 153 11.85 -18.76 8.80
CA THR A 153 11.73 -19.84 9.80
C THR A 153 12.46 -19.59 11.12
N ARG A 154 13.22 -18.48 11.24
CA ARG A 154 14.03 -18.19 12.44
C ARG A 154 13.17 -18.16 13.70
N GLU A 155 13.65 -18.77 14.79
CA GLU A 155 13.06 -18.57 16.12
C GLU A 155 13.28 -17.13 16.60
N LEU A 156 12.22 -16.54 17.14
CA LEU A 156 12.24 -15.13 17.53
C LEU A 156 12.74 -15.04 18.98
N GLU A 157 13.82 -14.29 19.15
CA GLU A 157 14.36 -13.93 20.46
C GLU A 157 14.26 -12.41 20.58
N PHE A 158 13.71 -11.93 21.69
CA PHE A 158 13.38 -10.53 21.84
C PHE A 158 14.09 -9.88 23.01
N LYS A 159 14.41 -8.60 22.84
CA LYS A 159 14.95 -7.71 23.86
C LYS A 159 13.92 -6.65 24.20
N GLU A 160 13.88 -6.22 25.46
CA GLU A 160 13.08 -5.06 25.84
C GLU A 160 13.66 -3.79 25.20
N LEU A 161 12.78 -2.93 24.68
CA LEU A 161 13.18 -1.66 24.08
C LEU A 161 13.60 -0.63 25.13
N THR A 162 12.95 -0.66 26.30
CA THR A 162 13.21 0.25 27.40
C THR A 162 12.98 -0.45 28.74
N ASN A 163 13.80 -0.10 29.73
CA ASN A 163 13.61 -0.49 31.12
C ASN A 163 12.86 0.56 31.94
N SER A 164 12.50 1.70 31.32
CA SER A 164 11.79 2.78 32.01
C SER A 164 10.35 2.37 32.34
N GLN A 165 9.92 2.75 33.54
CA GLN A 165 8.56 2.55 34.06
C GLN A 165 7.69 3.81 33.93
N GLU A 166 8.20 4.88 33.30
CA GLU A 166 7.41 6.08 33.05
C GLU A 166 6.24 5.78 32.11
N LYS A 167 5.11 6.46 32.29
CA LYS A 167 3.91 6.23 31.48
C LYS A 167 4.14 6.42 29.98
N VAL A 168 4.99 7.39 29.63
CA VAL A 168 5.35 7.74 28.26
C VAL A 168 6.86 7.89 28.22
N VAL A 169 7.52 7.19 27.30
CA VAL A 169 8.97 7.19 27.14
C VAL A 169 9.29 7.59 25.70
N LEU A 170 10.23 8.51 25.50
CA LEU A 170 10.72 8.89 24.18
C LEU A 170 12.20 8.54 24.08
N GLU A 171 12.54 7.61 23.19
CA GLU A 171 13.92 7.15 22.99
C GLU A 171 14.29 7.18 21.50
N THR A 172 15.58 7.35 21.22
CA THR A 172 16.12 7.17 19.87
C THR A 172 16.59 5.72 19.71
N LYS A 173 16.10 5.02 18.69
CA LYS A 173 16.49 3.62 18.39
C LYS A 173 16.88 3.47 16.93
N ASN A 174 17.89 2.64 16.66
CA ASN A 174 18.19 2.21 15.30
C ASN A 174 17.23 1.09 14.86
N LEU A 175 17.25 0.76 13.56
CA LEU A 175 16.37 -0.26 13.00
C LEU A 175 16.63 -1.65 13.61
N GLN A 176 17.88 -2.01 13.88
CA GLN A 176 18.23 -3.29 14.48
C GLN A 176 17.66 -3.45 15.90
N ASP A 177 17.70 -2.41 16.72
CA ASP A 177 17.13 -2.41 18.07
C ASP A 177 15.60 -2.59 18.01
N LEU A 178 14.94 -1.88 17.10
CA LEU A 178 13.50 -2.05 16.84
C LEU A 178 13.17 -3.48 16.42
N PHE A 179 13.92 -4.04 15.48
CA PHE A 179 13.71 -5.40 14.97
C PHE A 179 14.05 -6.50 15.98
N SER A 180 14.89 -6.20 16.96
CA SER A 180 15.20 -7.08 18.09
C SER A 180 14.11 -7.10 19.15
N SER A 181 13.07 -6.26 19.03
CA SER A 181 11.93 -6.21 19.96
C SER A 181 10.73 -6.99 19.44
N ASN A 182 9.82 -7.38 20.32
CA ASN A 182 8.61 -8.14 19.96
C ASN A 182 7.53 -7.24 19.36
N LEU A 183 7.76 -6.77 18.12
CA LEU A 183 6.83 -5.90 17.41
C LEU A 183 5.62 -6.68 16.87
N VAL A 184 4.42 -6.15 17.15
CA VAL A 184 3.14 -6.72 16.73
C VAL A 184 2.34 -5.66 15.97
N ILE A 185 1.66 -6.07 14.90
CA ILE A 185 0.69 -5.23 14.18
C ILE A 185 -0.69 -5.57 14.76
N PRO A 186 -1.34 -4.67 15.50
CA PRO A 186 -2.66 -4.96 16.05
C PRO A 186 -3.75 -4.99 14.97
N ASP A 187 -4.79 -5.80 15.16
CA ASP A 187 -5.90 -5.95 14.20
C ASP A 187 -6.69 -4.66 13.97
N TYR A 188 -6.65 -3.74 14.94
CA TYR A 188 -7.29 -2.43 14.83
C TYR A 188 -6.50 -1.41 14.01
N GLN A 189 -5.25 -1.69 13.61
CA GLN A 189 -4.51 -0.79 12.75
C GLN A 189 -5.06 -0.77 11.33
N ARG A 190 -4.74 0.29 10.57
CA ARG A 190 -5.09 0.33 9.13
C ARG A 190 -4.32 -0.76 8.37
N THR A 191 -4.94 -1.30 7.33
CA THR A 191 -4.30 -2.30 6.46
C THR A 191 -3.06 -1.74 5.76
N TYR A 192 -2.11 -2.61 5.43
CA TYR A 192 -0.95 -2.20 4.63
C TYR A 192 -1.41 -1.77 3.23
N CYS A 193 -1.04 -0.57 2.80
CA CYS A 193 -1.57 0.06 1.59
C CYS A 193 -0.55 0.90 0.82
N TRP A 194 0.74 0.78 1.14
CA TRP A 194 1.77 1.47 0.37
C TRP A 194 1.84 0.93 -1.06
N GLU A 195 1.94 1.84 -2.01
CA GLU A 195 2.06 1.55 -3.44
C GLU A 195 3.49 1.78 -3.93
N ASP A 196 3.76 1.41 -5.18
CA ASP A 196 5.06 1.48 -5.84
C ASP A 196 5.76 2.83 -5.65
N LYS A 197 5.01 3.93 -5.75
CA LYS A 197 5.54 5.28 -5.54
C LYS A 197 6.08 5.45 -4.13
N ASN A 198 5.34 5.06 -3.09
CA ASN A 198 5.78 5.21 -1.70
C ASN A 198 7.03 4.39 -1.40
N VAL A 199 7.11 3.18 -1.97
CA VAL A 199 8.27 2.30 -1.80
C VAL A 199 9.49 2.84 -2.54
N THR A 200 9.31 3.37 -3.74
CA THR A 200 10.38 4.00 -4.53
C THR A 200 10.90 5.25 -3.82
N ASP A 201 10.00 6.14 -3.37
CA ASP A 201 10.36 7.33 -2.62
C ASP A 201 11.14 6.95 -1.33
N LEU A 202 10.70 5.92 -0.59
CA LEU A 202 11.46 5.44 0.57
C LEU A 202 12.83 4.92 0.15
N TRP A 203 12.90 4.07 -0.87
CA TRP A 203 14.15 3.48 -1.35
C TRP A 203 15.18 4.53 -1.76
N ASP A 204 14.75 5.55 -2.51
CA ASP A 204 15.62 6.64 -2.95
C ASP A 204 16.14 7.45 -1.76
N ASN A 205 15.28 7.76 -0.77
CA ASN A 205 15.73 8.39 0.48
C ASN A 205 16.77 7.53 1.24
N LEU A 206 16.63 6.21 1.22
CA LEU A 206 17.60 5.30 1.87
C LEU A 206 18.94 5.26 1.12
N LEU A 207 18.94 5.45 -0.20
CA LEU A 207 20.18 5.55 -0.99
C LEU A 207 20.95 6.84 -0.70
N GLU A 208 20.25 7.94 -0.39
CA GLU A 208 20.83 9.22 -0.02
C GLU A 208 21.40 9.28 1.41
N MET A 209 21.28 8.19 2.18
CA MET A 209 21.79 8.15 3.54
C MET A 209 23.31 8.36 3.60
N PRO A 210 23.79 9.27 4.47
CA PRO A 210 25.22 9.49 4.65
C PRO A 210 25.93 8.25 5.17
N HIS A 211 27.20 8.08 4.79
CA HIS A 211 27.96 6.87 5.12
C HIS A 211 28.41 6.79 6.58
N ASN A 212 28.61 7.92 7.25
CA ASN A 212 29.25 8.00 8.57
C ASN A 212 28.43 8.82 9.59
N SER A 213 27.11 8.91 9.42
CA SER A 213 26.25 9.60 10.37
C SER A 213 24.86 9.00 10.41
N ASP A 214 24.20 9.16 11.54
CA ASP A 214 22.84 8.68 11.71
C ASP A 214 21.87 9.44 10.80
N TYR A 215 20.92 8.70 10.22
CA TYR A 215 19.85 9.23 9.41
C TYR A 215 18.52 9.03 10.11
N HIS A 216 17.81 10.13 10.36
CA HIS A 216 16.55 10.10 11.10
C HIS A 216 15.36 9.88 10.16
N LEU A 217 14.71 8.73 10.26
CA LEU A 217 13.55 8.35 9.45
C LEU A 217 12.24 8.50 10.22
N GLY A 218 12.08 9.66 10.88
CA GLY A 218 10.85 10.06 11.56
C GLY A 218 10.60 9.32 12.88
N SER A 219 9.35 9.32 13.34
CA SER A 219 8.96 8.73 14.62
C SER A 219 8.26 7.38 14.47
N ILE A 220 8.25 6.58 15.53
CA ILE A 220 7.46 5.34 15.66
C ILE A 220 6.71 5.45 17.00
N ILE A 221 5.43 5.09 17.02
CA ILE A 221 4.65 5.03 18.28
C ILE A 221 4.34 3.58 18.59
N LEU A 222 4.75 3.14 19.77
CA LEU A 222 4.56 1.79 20.28
C LEU A 222 3.76 1.82 21.57
N GLN A 223 2.92 0.81 21.76
CA GLN A 223 2.25 0.53 23.03
C GLN A 223 2.82 -0.77 23.60
N ARG A 224 3.43 -0.69 24.78
CA ARG A 224 3.93 -1.85 25.51
C ARG A 224 2.76 -2.61 26.11
N ARG A 225 2.67 -3.90 25.87
CA ARG A 225 1.74 -4.82 26.55
C ARG A 225 2.50 -6.01 27.11
N THR A 226 2.05 -6.53 28.24
CA THR A 226 2.58 -7.75 28.83
C THR A 226 1.51 -8.83 28.70
N VAL A 227 1.81 -9.88 27.95
CA VAL A 227 0.91 -11.01 27.71
C VAL A 227 1.65 -12.28 28.06
N ASN A 228 1.12 -13.08 29.00
CA ASN A 228 1.74 -14.32 29.47
C ASN A 228 3.21 -14.13 29.87
N ASP A 229 3.51 -13.10 30.66
CA ASP A 229 4.85 -12.70 31.11
C ASP A 229 5.85 -12.33 30.00
N CYS A 230 5.37 -12.22 28.75
CA CYS A 230 6.15 -11.73 27.62
C CYS A 230 5.76 -10.29 27.30
N THR A 231 6.75 -9.39 27.28
CA THR A 231 6.58 -8.03 26.78
C THR A 231 6.47 -8.03 25.26
N LEU A 232 5.43 -7.39 24.73
CA LEU A 232 5.22 -7.11 23.31
C LEU A 232 4.95 -5.63 23.07
N TYR A 233 5.19 -5.19 21.84
CA TYR A 233 5.04 -3.81 21.44
C TYR A 233 4.08 -3.71 20.25
N ASN A 234 2.86 -3.27 20.53
CA ASN A 234 1.86 -2.97 19.52
C ASN A 234 2.26 -1.71 18.74
N ILE A 235 2.36 -1.82 17.41
CA ILE A 235 2.66 -0.67 16.55
C ILE A 235 1.40 0.19 16.41
N ILE A 236 1.46 1.43 16.92
CA ILE A 236 0.39 2.43 16.80
C ILE A 236 0.62 3.36 15.60
N ASP A 237 1.87 3.77 15.37
CA ASP A 237 2.28 4.53 14.19
C ASP A 237 3.59 3.98 13.61
N GLY A 238 3.75 4.09 12.30
CA GLY A 238 4.96 3.63 11.60
C GLY A 238 4.84 2.25 10.95
N GLN A 239 3.69 1.59 11.04
CA GLN A 239 3.45 0.25 10.48
C GLN A 239 3.88 0.15 9.01
N GLN A 240 3.43 1.05 8.14
CA GLN A 240 3.70 0.99 6.70
C GLN A 240 5.22 1.07 6.42
N ARG A 241 5.93 1.94 7.15
CA ARG A 241 7.40 2.08 7.07
C ARG A 241 8.09 0.81 7.56
N LEU A 242 7.75 0.32 8.76
CA LEU A 242 8.41 -0.86 9.35
C LEU A 242 8.18 -2.13 8.54
N VAL A 243 6.97 -2.35 7.99
CA VAL A 243 6.69 -3.48 7.09
C VAL A 243 7.56 -3.39 5.85
N THR A 244 7.62 -2.23 5.19
CA THR A 244 8.41 -2.04 3.97
C THR A 244 9.91 -2.18 4.24
N LEU A 245 10.42 -1.60 5.34
CA LEU A 245 11.80 -1.77 5.78
C LEU A 245 12.13 -3.24 6.08
N THR A 246 11.20 -3.99 6.65
CA THR A 246 11.38 -5.43 6.88
C THR A 246 11.57 -6.17 5.56
N LEU A 247 10.78 -5.83 4.53
CA LEU A 247 10.93 -6.42 3.19
C LEU A 247 12.28 -6.02 2.54
N ILE A 248 12.68 -4.76 2.67
CA ILE A 248 13.97 -4.25 2.17
C ILE A 248 15.14 -4.98 2.84
N MET A 249 15.14 -5.05 4.17
CA MET A 249 16.19 -5.70 4.95
C MET A 249 16.30 -7.19 4.62
N ARG A 250 15.16 -7.88 4.46
CA ARG A 250 15.14 -9.28 4.03
C ARG A 250 15.76 -9.47 2.65
N GLU A 251 15.42 -8.62 1.69
CA GLU A 251 15.96 -8.70 0.32
C GLU A 251 17.45 -8.32 0.26
N LEU A 252 17.91 -7.44 1.16
CA LEU A 252 19.32 -7.09 1.32
C LEU A 252 20.15 -8.17 2.03
N GLY A 253 19.52 -9.24 2.51
CA GLY A 253 20.19 -10.36 3.17
C GLY A 253 20.38 -10.17 4.68
N TYR A 254 19.60 -9.30 5.33
CA TYR A 254 19.63 -9.16 6.78
C TYR A 254 19.33 -10.50 7.46
N THR A 255 20.23 -10.93 8.33
CA THR A 255 20.13 -12.22 9.02
C THR A 255 19.50 -12.10 10.39
N GLY A 256 19.38 -10.89 10.96
CA GLY A 256 18.88 -10.62 12.31
C GLY A 256 17.40 -10.96 12.57
N GLN A 257 16.89 -10.49 13.71
CA GLN A 257 15.48 -10.67 14.07
C GLN A 257 14.59 -9.85 13.13
N MET A 258 13.46 -10.42 12.69
CA MET A 258 12.49 -9.74 11.81
C MET A 258 11.06 -10.18 12.20
N PRO A 259 10.54 -9.74 13.36
CA PRO A 259 9.25 -10.19 13.90
C PRO A 259 8.09 -10.00 12.92
N LEU A 260 8.11 -8.91 12.14
CA LEU A 260 7.04 -8.57 11.20
C LEU A 260 6.89 -9.57 10.05
N LEU A 261 7.91 -10.40 9.75
CA LEU A 261 7.79 -11.49 8.77
C LEU A 261 6.95 -12.67 9.26
N LYS A 262 6.70 -12.80 10.58
CA LYS A 262 5.79 -13.82 11.13
C LYS A 262 4.34 -13.33 11.29
N GLN A 263 4.09 -12.03 11.09
CA GLN A 263 2.75 -11.45 11.19
C GLN A 263 1.88 -11.87 9.99
N LYS A 264 0.57 -11.94 10.20
CA LYS A 264 -0.40 -12.32 9.16
C LYS A 264 -1.23 -11.12 8.72
N PHE A 265 -1.38 -10.92 7.42
CA PHE A 265 -2.26 -9.90 6.84
C PHE A 265 -3.60 -10.53 6.42
N ILE A 266 -4.67 -10.19 7.14
CA ILE A 266 -6.03 -10.70 6.89
C ILE A 266 -6.62 -10.14 5.58
N SER A 267 -6.38 -8.87 5.29
CA SER A 267 -6.90 -8.21 4.08
C SER A 267 -6.25 -8.74 2.80
N LYS A 268 -7.08 -9.03 1.78
CA LYS A 268 -6.61 -9.43 0.44
C LYS A 268 -5.74 -8.35 -0.19
N ASP A 269 -6.18 -7.09 -0.12
CA ASP A 269 -5.45 -5.96 -0.71
C ASP A 269 -4.10 -5.74 -0.03
N ALA A 270 -4.04 -5.81 1.30
CA ALA A 270 -2.77 -5.76 2.02
C ALA A 270 -1.78 -6.84 1.56
N ARG A 271 -2.25 -8.08 1.35
CA ARG A 271 -1.40 -9.15 0.80
C ARG A 271 -0.92 -8.84 -0.61
N LEU A 272 -1.78 -8.25 -1.45
CA LEU A 272 -1.42 -7.83 -2.80
C LEU A 272 -0.36 -6.71 -2.78
N HIS A 273 -0.55 -5.68 -1.95
CA HIS A 273 0.44 -4.61 -1.77
C HIS A 273 1.77 -5.16 -1.25
N VAL A 274 1.77 -6.06 -0.26
CA VAL A 274 3.00 -6.71 0.24
C VAL A 274 3.69 -7.50 -0.88
N ALA A 275 2.93 -8.25 -1.69
CA ALA A 275 3.49 -9.02 -2.80
C ALA A 275 4.09 -8.12 -3.90
N ASN A 276 3.36 -7.08 -4.31
CA ASN A 276 3.82 -6.11 -5.30
C ASN A 276 5.09 -5.40 -4.82
N ASN A 277 5.08 -4.92 -3.57
CA ASN A 277 6.21 -4.18 -3.00
C ASN A 277 7.43 -5.09 -2.82
N LYS A 278 7.25 -6.37 -2.46
CA LYS A 278 8.34 -7.35 -2.47
C LYS A 278 8.96 -7.51 -3.86
N ALA A 279 8.14 -7.59 -4.90
CA ALA A 279 8.63 -7.71 -6.28
C ALA A 279 9.39 -6.45 -6.72
N LEU A 280 8.85 -5.26 -6.40
CA LEU A 280 9.49 -3.97 -6.69
C LEU A 280 10.84 -3.84 -5.97
N ILE A 281 10.88 -4.11 -4.67
CA ILE A 281 12.10 -4.06 -3.85
C ILE A 281 13.18 -4.98 -4.43
N ARG A 282 12.80 -6.18 -4.88
CA ARG A 282 13.72 -7.08 -5.57
C ARG A 282 14.31 -6.44 -6.84
N THR A 283 13.48 -5.82 -7.67
CA THR A 283 13.95 -5.12 -8.88
C THR A 283 14.87 -3.95 -8.55
N LEU A 284 14.56 -3.17 -7.50
CA LEU A 284 15.40 -2.07 -7.03
C LEU A 284 16.75 -2.58 -6.51
N ASN A 285 16.74 -3.60 -5.67
CA ASN A 285 17.95 -4.21 -5.13
C ASN A 285 18.84 -4.83 -6.22
N GLN A 286 18.25 -5.41 -7.27
CA GLN A 286 19.00 -5.91 -8.43
C GLN A 286 19.80 -4.81 -9.13
N ARG A 287 19.34 -3.56 -9.10
CA ARG A 287 20.05 -2.40 -9.69
C ARG A 287 21.00 -1.72 -8.71
N ASN A 288 20.86 -2.00 -7.42
CA ASN A 288 21.65 -1.38 -6.37
C ASN A 288 23.14 -1.78 -6.44
N THR A 289 24.02 -0.79 -6.41
CA THR A 289 25.48 -0.97 -6.37
C THR A 289 26.05 -0.70 -4.97
N ASP A 290 25.22 -0.24 -4.04
CA ASP A 290 25.64 0.08 -2.68
C ASP A 290 25.74 -1.17 -1.80
N ILE A 291 26.99 -1.63 -1.65
CA ILE A 291 27.34 -2.78 -0.83
C ILE A 291 27.27 -2.52 0.68
N ALA A 292 27.28 -1.26 1.12
CA ALA A 292 27.27 -0.89 2.53
C ALA A 292 25.86 -0.54 3.03
N MET A 293 24.86 -0.50 2.15
CA MET A 293 23.48 -0.12 2.48
C MET A 293 22.94 -0.93 3.66
N LEU A 294 23.07 -2.27 3.64
CA LEU A 294 22.57 -3.13 4.72
C LEU A 294 23.12 -2.74 6.11
N GLU A 295 24.43 -2.54 6.21
CA GLU A 295 25.11 -2.13 7.45
C GLU A 295 24.61 -0.77 7.92
N ARG A 296 24.50 0.20 7.00
CA ARG A 296 23.99 1.55 7.31
C ARG A 296 22.54 1.52 7.76
N LEU A 297 21.67 0.76 7.10
CA LEU A 297 20.27 0.62 7.49
C LEU A 297 20.13 -0.04 8.85
N SER A 298 20.98 -1.02 9.16
CA SER A 298 20.92 -1.74 10.44
C SER A 298 21.28 -0.82 11.62
N HIS A 299 22.41 -0.09 11.50
CA HIS A 299 23.04 0.61 12.62
C HIS A 299 22.80 2.13 12.65
N HIS A 300 22.63 2.77 11.49
CA HIS A 300 22.57 4.24 11.36
C HIS A 300 21.19 4.78 10.95
N LEU A 301 20.24 3.92 10.58
CA LEU A 301 18.85 4.35 10.38
C LEU A 301 18.15 4.44 11.74
N ILE A 302 17.94 5.65 12.22
CA ILE A 302 17.38 5.91 13.56
C ILE A 302 15.97 6.48 13.51
N PHE A 303 15.20 6.23 14.58
CA PHE A 303 13.83 6.67 14.76
C PHE A 303 13.65 7.29 16.15
N SER A 304 12.78 8.29 16.26
CA SER A 304 12.24 8.72 17.55
C SER A 304 11.09 7.80 17.96
N VAL A 305 11.34 6.90 18.89
CA VAL A 305 10.39 5.89 19.35
C VAL A 305 9.68 6.38 20.60
N LEU A 306 8.38 6.64 20.49
CA LEU A 306 7.51 6.94 21.61
C LEU A 306 6.87 5.65 22.11
N ILE A 307 7.18 5.24 23.34
CA ILE A 307 6.69 4.03 23.98
C ILE A 307 5.67 4.43 25.04
N LEU A 308 4.47 3.86 24.94
CA LEU A 308 3.40 4.03 25.91
C LEU A 308 3.36 2.77 26.78
N ASN A 309 3.67 2.92 28.07
CA ASN A 309 3.72 1.79 29.02
C ASN A 309 2.34 1.43 29.58
N ASP A 310 1.35 2.30 29.43
CA ASP A 310 -0.05 2.07 29.84
C ASP A 310 -0.92 1.66 28.65
N SER A 311 -2.01 0.93 28.95
CA SER A 311 -3.09 0.58 28.01
C SER A 311 -3.97 1.76 27.58
N ASN A 312 -3.56 3.01 27.82
CA ASN A 312 -4.38 4.16 27.45
C ASN A 312 -4.26 4.50 25.96
N LEU A 313 -5.14 3.86 25.17
CA LEU A 313 -5.30 4.07 23.73
C LEU A 313 -5.58 5.54 23.35
N ASP A 314 -6.21 6.35 24.21
CA ASP A 314 -6.50 7.77 23.93
C ASP A 314 -5.21 8.57 23.71
N LEU A 315 -4.23 8.35 24.58
CA LEU A 315 -2.93 9.01 24.47
C LEU A 315 -2.21 8.59 23.18
N ALA A 316 -2.29 7.30 22.85
CA ALA A 316 -1.75 6.75 21.62
C ALA A 316 -2.37 7.38 20.36
N TYR A 317 -3.71 7.49 20.32
CA TYR A 317 -4.41 8.11 19.21
C TYR A 317 -4.19 9.63 19.14
N THR A 318 -3.99 10.30 20.27
CA THR A 318 -3.66 11.73 20.34
C THR A 318 -2.29 12.02 19.71
N PHE A 319 -1.27 11.21 20.01
CA PHE A 319 0.02 11.35 19.35
C PHE A 319 -0.05 10.98 17.86
N PHE A 320 -0.77 9.92 17.50
CA PHE A 320 -0.99 9.50 16.12
C PHE A 320 -1.59 10.60 15.25
N SER A 321 -2.66 11.29 15.71
CA SER A 321 -3.30 12.35 14.93
C SER A 321 -2.42 13.57 14.73
N ASN A 322 -1.50 13.84 15.66
CA ASN A 322 -0.65 15.03 15.64
C ASN A 322 0.66 14.82 14.85
N GLN A 323 1.22 13.61 14.84
CA GLN A 323 2.49 13.33 14.17
C GLN A 323 2.36 13.03 12.66
N ASN A 324 1.18 12.61 12.18
CA ASN A 324 0.96 12.25 10.77
C ASN A 324 0.97 13.43 9.78
N SER A 325 1.50 14.59 10.16
CA SER A 325 1.59 15.80 9.33
C SER A 325 2.66 15.75 8.24
N LYS A 326 3.59 14.78 8.27
CA LYS A 326 4.72 14.66 7.32
C LYS A 326 4.71 13.39 6.44
N GLY A 327 3.80 12.44 6.67
CA GLY A 327 3.68 11.17 5.93
C GLY A 327 2.53 11.13 4.93
N VAL A 328 2.10 9.94 4.53
CA VAL A 328 0.83 9.76 3.77
C VAL A 328 -0.31 10.37 4.59
N SER A 329 -0.94 11.40 4.04
CA SER A 329 -2.04 12.11 4.71
C SER A 329 -3.13 11.14 5.13
N LEU A 330 -3.50 11.17 6.41
CA LEU A 330 -4.63 10.39 6.92
C LEU A 330 -5.90 10.83 6.21
N SER A 331 -6.75 9.87 5.83
CA SER A 331 -8.08 10.19 5.32
C SER A 331 -8.95 10.79 6.43
N ASP A 332 -10.05 11.45 6.06
CA ASP A 332 -11.02 11.91 7.05
C ASP A 332 -11.58 10.75 7.90
N TYR A 333 -11.69 9.57 7.30
CA TYR A 333 -12.17 8.35 7.95
C TYR A 333 -11.17 7.81 8.99
N ASP A 334 -9.86 7.84 8.69
CA ASP A 334 -8.82 7.47 9.65
C ASP A 334 -8.83 8.42 10.86
N LEU A 335 -9.00 9.73 10.60
CA LEU A 335 -9.09 10.73 11.66
C LEU A 335 -10.35 10.58 12.50
N LEU A 336 -11.50 10.28 11.87
CA LEU A 336 -12.75 10.03 12.58
C LEU A 336 -12.65 8.78 13.45
N LYS A 337 -12.11 7.68 12.92
CA LYS A 337 -11.83 6.47 13.69
C LYS A 337 -11.01 6.80 14.94
N ALA A 338 -9.84 7.40 14.75
CA ALA A 338 -8.94 7.75 15.85
C ALA A 338 -9.56 8.77 16.81
N HIS A 339 -10.43 9.68 16.34
CA HIS A 339 -11.13 10.64 17.19
C HIS A 339 -12.16 9.95 18.08
N HIS A 340 -12.97 9.06 17.50
CA HIS A 340 -14.09 8.43 18.21
C HIS A 340 -13.65 7.31 19.15
N LEU A 341 -12.55 6.61 18.86
CA LEU A 341 -11.98 5.61 19.78
C LEU A 341 -11.54 6.22 21.13
N ARG A 342 -11.22 7.52 21.19
CA ARG A 342 -10.82 8.20 22.43
C ARG A 342 -11.92 8.31 23.47
N TYR A 343 -13.18 8.21 23.03
CA TYR A 343 -14.34 8.26 23.91
C TYR A 343 -14.65 6.90 24.54
N LEU A 344 -13.88 5.86 24.21
CA LEU A 344 -14.04 4.51 24.74
C LEU A 344 -13.00 4.26 25.84
N ASN A 345 -13.49 3.97 27.03
CA ASN A 345 -12.63 3.68 28.18
C ASN A 345 -12.30 2.18 28.32
N ILE A 346 -12.96 1.32 27.54
CA ILE A 346 -12.80 -0.14 27.58
C ILE A 346 -12.01 -0.56 26.34
N GLU A 347 -10.81 -1.09 26.55
CA GLU A 347 -9.87 -1.46 25.50
C GLU A 347 -10.46 -2.48 24.52
N ASP A 348 -11.05 -3.57 25.03
CA ASP A 348 -11.69 -4.60 24.20
C ASP A 348 -12.82 -4.04 23.30
N GLN A 349 -13.59 -3.07 23.81
CA GLN A 349 -14.64 -2.42 23.01
C GLN A 349 -14.03 -1.53 21.92
N ALA A 350 -12.95 -0.81 22.24
CA ALA A 350 -12.23 0.01 21.29
C ALA A 350 -11.61 -0.84 20.18
N GLU A 351 -10.97 -1.96 20.53
CA GLU A 351 -10.41 -2.90 19.56
C GLU A 351 -11.50 -3.50 18.67
N HIS A 352 -12.59 -4.01 19.25
CA HIS A 352 -13.72 -4.56 18.50
C HIS A 352 -14.34 -3.55 17.53
N LEU A 353 -14.59 -2.31 17.96
CA LEU A 353 -15.15 -1.28 17.09
C LEU A 353 -14.16 -0.82 16.02
N ALA A 354 -12.87 -0.78 16.34
CA ALA A 354 -11.83 -0.44 15.39
C ALA A 354 -11.65 -1.52 14.30
N MET A 355 -11.80 -2.79 14.64
CA MET A 355 -11.81 -3.90 13.67
C MET A 355 -13.04 -3.81 12.76
N ARG A 356 -14.24 -3.66 13.33
CA ARG A 356 -15.47 -3.49 12.53
C ARG A 356 -15.42 -2.28 11.61
N TRP A 357 -14.79 -1.19 12.04
CA TRP A 357 -14.56 -0.01 11.20
C TRP A 357 -13.60 -0.30 10.03
N ASN A 358 -12.54 -1.09 10.27
CA ASN A 358 -11.63 -1.49 9.21
C ASN A 358 -12.37 -2.30 8.15
N ASP A 359 -13.18 -3.27 8.56
CA ASP A 359 -14.01 -4.07 7.65
C ASP A 359 -14.93 -3.15 6.83
N LEU A 360 -15.70 -2.29 7.51
CA LEU A 360 -16.61 -1.33 6.86
C LEU A 360 -15.90 -0.39 5.87
N SER A 361 -14.66 0.02 6.17
CA SER A 361 -13.87 0.91 5.32
C SER A 361 -13.37 0.25 4.05
N LEU A 362 -13.21 -1.08 4.06
CA LEU A 362 -12.79 -1.88 2.91
C LEU A 362 -13.95 -2.27 2.00
N GLU A 363 -15.20 -2.14 2.46
CA GLU A 363 -16.36 -2.48 1.63
C GLU A 363 -16.58 -1.46 0.51
N CYS A 364 -16.63 -1.98 -0.71
CA CYS A 364 -16.90 -1.23 -1.92
C CYS A 364 -17.99 -1.89 -2.77
N ASP A 365 -18.56 -1.11 -3.69
CA ASP A 365 -19.48 -1.64 -4.69
C ASP A 365 -18.76 -2.33 -5.85
N ASN A 366 -19.51 -2.80 -6.84
CA ASN A 366 -18.97 -3.52 -8.00
C ASN A 366 -18.03 -2.67 -8.87
N ASN A 367 -18.06 -1.34 -8.73
CA ASN A 367 -17.18 -0.41 -9.45
C ASN A 367 -15.91 -0.08 -8.64
N GLY A 368 -15.76 -0.62 -7.42
CA GLY A 368 -14.66 -0.30 -6.51
C GLY A 368 -14.92 0.96 -5.68
N ASP A 369 -16.13 1.50 -5.70
CA ASP A 369 -16.48 2.72 -4.97
C ASP A 369 -16.80 2.43 -3.50
N SER A 370 -16.12 3.13 -2.59
CA SER A 370 -16.29 2.94 -1.13
C SER A 370 -17.70 3.32 -0.66
N TYR A 371 -18.39 2.39 0.01
CA TYR A 371 -19.71 2.65 0.59
C TYR A 371 -19.66 3.69 1.70
N LEU A 372 -18.62 3.62 2.55
CA LEU A 372 -18.40 4.59 3.62
C LEU A 372 -18.26 6.01 3.04
N THR A 373 -17.51 6.14 1.94
CA THR A 373 -17.25 7.44 1.31
C THR A 373 -18.50 8.04 0.69
N HIS A 374 -19.28 7.25 -0.03
CA HIS A 374 -20.53 7.71 -0.62
C HIS A 374 -21.57 8.05 0.45
N THR A 375 -21.68 7.21 1.48
CA THR A 375 -22.64 7.44 2.57
C THR A 375 -22.31 8.71 3.34
N LEU A 376 -21.13 8.79 3.99
CA LEU A 376 -20.79 9.91 4.85
C LEU A 376 -20.35 11.14 4.05
N GLY A 377 -19.41 10.95 3.12
CA GLY A 377 -18.70 12.04 2.45
C GLY A 377 -19.47 12.71 1.32
N VAL A 378 -20.52 12.05 0.81
CA VAL A 378 -21.37 12.57 -0.26
C VAL A 378 -22.78 12.79 0.27
N HIS A 379 -23.57 11.73 0.51
CA HIS A 379 -25.00 11.89 0.74
C HIS A 379 -25.32 12.47 2.11
N LEU A 380 -24.86 11.86 3.21
CA LEU A 380 -25.14 12.37 4.55
C LEU A 380 -24.56 13.77 4.75
N PHE A 381 -23.35 14.05 4.25
CA PHE A 381 -22.78 15.39 4.31
C PHE A 381 -23.69 16.42 3.65
N ARG A 382 -24.15 16.18 2.41
CA ARG A 382 -25.10 17.05 1.70
C ARG A 382 -26.39 17.24 2.48
N LEU A 383 -27.03 16.14 2.88
CA LEU A 383 -28.29 16.16 3.63
C LEU A 383 -28.18 16.97 4.93
N ARG A 384 -27.10 16.80 5.70
CA ARG A 384 -26.84 17.54 6.94
C ARG A 384 -26.63 19.04 6.72
N LYS A 385 -25.96 19.43 5.63
CA LYS A 385 -25.81 20.84 5.26
C LYS A 385 -27.13 21.45 4.82
N TRP A 386 -27.89 20.75 3.98
CA TRP A 386 -29.17 21.22 3.48
C TRP A 386 -30.24 21.36 4.57
N MET A 387 -30.27 20.47 5.56
CA MET A 387 -31.11 20.62 6.76
C MET A 387 -30.87 21.93 7.53
N ARG A 388 -29.71 22.55 7.35
CA ARG A 388 -29.34 23.83 7.98
C ARG A 388 -29.21 24.98 6.97
N LYS A 389 -29.67 24.79 5.72
CA LYS A 389 -29.54 25.78 4.64
C LYS A 389 -28.11 26.24 4.41
N HIS A 390 -27.13 25.38 4.68
CA HIS A 390 -25.72 25.63 4.40
C HIS A 390 -25.36 25.19 2.98
N ASN A 391 -24.43 25.92 2.36
CA ASN A 391 -23.84 25.52 1.09
C ASN A 391 -22.96 24.27 1.26
N VAL A 392 -22.83 23.49 0.18
CA VAL A 392 -22.02 22.27 0.16
C VAL A 392 -20.70 22.55 -0.56
N GLU A 393 -19.63 22.63 0.21
CA GLU A 393 -18.26 22.79 -0.28
C GLU A 393 -17.60 21.41 -0.42
N GLU A 394 -17.73 20.79 -1.60
CA GLU A 394 -17.32 19.39 -1.78
C GLU A 394 -15.82 19.15 -1.72
N PHE A 395 -15.03 20.18 -2.02
CA PHE A 395 -13.56 20.12 -2.07
C PHE A 395 -12.91 20.72 -0.83
N GLN A 396 -13.69 21.14 0.18
CA GLN A 396 -13.15 21.62 1.43
C GLN A 396 -12.35 20.48 2.10
N PRO A 397 -11.04 20.69 2.41
CA PRO A 397 -10.28 19.71 3.15
C PRO A 397 -10.94 19.41 4.49
N ARG A 398 -10.92 18.16 4.93
CA ARG A 398 -11.42 17.74 6.24
C ARG A 398 -12.93 17.92 6.47
N LYS A 399 -13.72 18.17 5.42
CA LYS A 399 -15.17 18.40 5.54
C LYS A 399 -15.92 17.27 6.26
N VAL A 400 -15.54 16.02 6.01
CA VAL A 400 -16.22 14.84 6.59
C VAL A 400 -15.78 14.70 8.04
N LYS A 401 -14.48 14.85 8.29
CA LYS A 401 -13.95 14.86 9.66
C LYS A 401 -14.64 15.92 10.51
N GLU A 402 -14.81 17.14 10.01
CA GLU A 402 -15.43 18.24 10.75
C GLU A 402 -16.91 18.00 11.03
N GLU A 403 -17.68 17.53 10.04
CA GLU A 403 -19.13 17.34 10.17
C GLU A 403 -19.50 16.18 11.12
N PHE A 404 -18.66 15.13 11.17
CA PHE A 404 -18.92 13.90 11.94
C PHE A 404 -18.03 13.73 13.18
N SER A 405 -17.22 14.74 13.54
CA SER A 405 -16.53 14.75 14.86
C SER A 405 -17.56 14.82 15.99
N ALA A 406 -17.17 14.34 17.17
CA ALA A 406 -18.03 14.40 18.34
C ALA A 406 -18.35 15.87 18.71
N ALA A 407 -19.60 16.12 19.04
CA ALA A 407 -20.08 17.41 19.46
C ALA A 407 -19.66 17.71 20.90
N ARG A 408 -19.52 19.00 21.22
CA ARG A 408 -19.24 19.43 22.58
C ARG A 408 -20.44 19.12 23.49
N ILE A 409 -20.17 18.45 24.60
CA ILE A 409 -21.15 18.20 25.67
C ILE A 409 -20.84 19.10 26.87
N MET A 410 -21.86 19.49 27.62
CA MET A 410 -21.69 20.16 28.89
C MET A 410 -21.39 19.12 29.96
N SER A 411 -20.24 19.20 30.64
CA SER A 411 -19.80 18.17 31.58
C SER A 411 -20.75 17.94 32.76
N SER A 412 -21.58 18.93 33.12
CA SER A 412 -22.59 18.81 34.16
C SER A 412 -23.90 18.16 33.72
N ILE A 413 -24.12 17.97 32.41
CA ILE A 413 -25.36 17.44 31.86
C ILE A 413 -25.03 16.21 31.01
N PRO A 414 -25.47 15.00 31.40
CA PRO A 414 -25.22 13.81 30.62
C PRO A 414 -25.91 13.92 29.25
N ALA A 415 -25.24 13.42 28.21
CA ALA A 415 -25.89 13.21 26.92
C ALA A 415 -26.79 11.96 27.02
N PHE A 416 -28.04 12.06 26.55
CA PHE A 416 -28.99 10.94 26.46
C PHE A 416 -29.98 11.18 25.32
N GLY A 417 -30.66 10.11 24.86
CA GLY A 417 -31.73 10.21 23.86
C GLY A 417 -31.29 10.05 22.41
N GLU A 418 -30.28 9.22 22.15
CA GLU A 418 -29.83 8.86 20.80
C GLU A 418 -30.98 8.27 19.97
N LYS A 419 -31.20 8.80 18.77
CA LYS A 419 -32.26 8.33 17.86
C LYS A 419 -31.75 7.94 16.47
N PHE A 420 -30.45 8.14 16.21
CA PHE A 420 -29.79 7.89 14.93
C PHE A 420 -30.46 8.64 13.76
N TYR A 421 -30.85 9.90 13.96
CA TYR A 421 -31.25 10.75 12.85
C TYR A 421 -30.03 11.19 12.05
N PHE A 422 -30.14 11.27 10.71
CA PHE A 422 -29.00 11.60 9.86
C PHE A 422 -28.39 13.00 10.14
N TYR A 423 -29.14 13.90 10.78
CA TYR A 423 -28.72 15.25 11.15
C TYR A 423 -28.36 15.41 12.63
N GLU A 424 -28.44 14.32 13.40
CA GLU A 424 -28.14 14.29 14.83
C GLU A 424 -26.67 14.66 15.09
N LYS A 425 -26.41 15.28 16.24
CA LYS A 425 -25.03 15.52 16.67
C LYS A 425 -24.40 14.21 17.11
N ILE A 426 -23.12 14.03 16.78
CA ILE A 426 -22.41 12.79 17.12
C ILE A 426 -21.91 12.91 18.55
N GLN A 427 -22.23 11.96 19.42
CA GLN A 427 -21.76 11.99 20.82
C GLN A 427 -20.27 11.63 20.98
N GLY A 428 -19.76 10.74 20.13
CA GLY A 428 -18.43 10.13 20.30
C GLY A 428 -18.54 8.63 20.53
N GLY A 429 -17.42 7.91 20.48
CA GLY A 429 -17.38 6.51 20.92
C GLY A 429 -18.29 5.59 20.14
N SER A 430 -18.95 4.66 20.84
CA SER A 430 -19.81 3.63 20.27
C SER A 430 -20.95 4.20 19.42
N HIS A 431 -21.52 5.34 19.81
CA HIS A 431 -22.58 6.02 19.05
C HIS A 431 -22.15 6.33 17.62
N PHE A 432 -20.93 6.84 17.41
CA PHE A 432 -20.44 7.13 16.06
C PHE A 432 -20.34 5.87 15.21
N PHE A 433 -19.73 4.80 15.73
CA PHE A 433 -19.55 3.55 14.99
C PHE A 433 -20.90 2.90 14.64
N ALA A 434 -21.85 2.93 15.57
CA ALA A 434 -23.21 2.46 15.33
C ALA A 434 -23.93 3.31 14.27
N TYR A 435 -23.86 4.64 14.41
CA TYR A 435 -24.40 5.60 13.45
C TYR A 435 -23.90 5.30 12.04
N THR A 436 -22.57 5.17 11.86
CA THR A 436 -22.00 4.93 10.54
C THR A 436 -22.40 3.59 9.96
N SER A 437 -22.41 2.51 10.75
CA SER A 437 -22.81 1.19 10.27
C SER A 437 -24.26 1.21 9.78
N ILE A 438 -25.18 1.79 10.57
CA ILE A 438 -26.61 1.86 10.24
C ILE A 438 -26.82 2.57 8.88
N PHE A 439 -26.17 3.72 8.68
CA PHE A 439 -26.38 4.48 7.45
C PHE A 439 -25.67 3.85 6.24
N VAL A 440 -24.51 3.23 6.44
CA VAL A 440 -23.85 2.51 5.35
C VAL A 440 -24.69 1.30 4.91
N ASP A 441 -25.26 0.56 5.84
CA ASP A 441 -26.14 -0.57 5.51
C ASP A 441 -27.42 -0.11 4.81
N LYS A 442 -28.03 0.99 5.25
CA LYS A 442 -29.14 1.64 4.53
C LYS A 442 -28.74 2.06 3.12
N TYR A 443 -27.54 2.60 2.92
CA TYR A 443 -27.06 3.01 1.60
C TYR A 443 -26.86 1.81 0.67
N LYS A 444 -26.29 0.70 1.16
CA LYS A 444 -26.15 -0.54 0.38
C LYS A 444 -27.49 -1.09 -0.09
N GLU A 445 -28.52 -1.00 0.75
CA GLU A 445 -29.88 -1.39 0.38
C GLU A 445 -30.47 -0.42 -0.66
N PHE A 446 -30.33 0.88 -0.41
CA PHE A 446 -30.85 1.94 -1.27
C PHE A 446 -30.34 1.87 -2.71
N ILE A 447 -29.05 1.68 -2.94
CA ILE A 447 -28.48 1.65 -4.30
C ILE A 447 -28.91 0.44 -5.13
N ARG A 448 -29.44 -0.61 -4.48
CA ARG A 448 -29.96 -1.82 -5.15
C ARG A 448 -31.39 -1.63 -5.63
N THR A 449 -32.07 -0.55 -5.22
CA THR A 449 -33.43 -0.26 -5.67
C THR A 449 -33.47 0.03 -7.17
N ARG A 450 -34.56 -0.42 -7.82
CA ARG A 450 -34.75 -0.27 -9.27
C ARG A 450 -34.75 1.21 -9.68
N GLN A 451 -35.34 2.06 -8.84
CA GLN A 451 -35.45 3.51 -9.00
C GLN A 451 -34.07 4.16 -9.17
N ILE A 452 -33.12 3.82 -8.29
CA ILE A 452 -31.77 4.40 -8.32
C ILE A 452 -30.92 3.82 -9.45
N GLN A 453 -31.06 2.53 -9.75
CA GLN A 453 -30.42 1.93 -10.92
C GLN A 453 -30.87 2.61 -12.23
N LEU A 454 -32.16 2.85 -12.39
CA LEU A 454 -32.70 3.57 -13.55
C LEU A 454 -32.21 5.01 -13.60
N LEU A 455 -32.22 5.73 -12.47
CA LEU A 455 -31.71 7.09 -12.37
C LEU A 455 -30.26 7.18 -12.86
N ARG A 456 -29.39 6.30 -12.35
CA ARG A 456 -27.97 6.24 -12.75
C ARG A 456 -27.83 5.89 -14.23
N ASN A 457 -28.52 4.85 -14.71
CA ASN A 457 -28.38 4.35 -16.08
C ASN A 457 -28.82 5.37 -17.14
N HIS A 458 -29.94 6.06 -16.92
CA HIS A 458 -30.49 6.98 -17.93
C HIS A 458 -29.89 8.39 -17.86
N LEU A 459 -29.40 8.83 -16.70
CA LEU A 459 -28.81 10.17 -16.55
C LEU A 459 -27.27 10.18 -16.54
N GLN A 460 -26.57 9.06 -16.71
CA GLN A 460 -25.09 9.02 -16.69
C GLN A 460 -24.41 9.90 -17.76
N TRP A 461 -25.10 10.19 -18.86
CA TRP A 461 -24.52 10.87 -20.02
C TRP A 461 -24.63 12.41 -19.96
N GLU A 462 -23.82 13.06 -20.79
CA GLU A 462 -23.75 14.52 -20.91
C GLU A 462 -23.50 15.22 -19.56
N SER A 463 -24.29 16.23 -19.23
CA SER A 463 -24.24 16.92 -17.94
C SER A 463 -25.38 16.51 -17.00
N HIS A 464 -26.15 15.49 -17.37
CA HIS A 464 -27.33 15.02 -16.65
C HIS A 464 -26.96 14.30 -15.35
N TRP A 465 -25.78 13.66 -15.32
CA TRP A 465 -25.29 12.93 -14.15
C TRP A 465 -25.18 13.82 -12.92
N LYS A 466 -24.92 15.13 -13.12
CA LYS A 466 -24.90 16.13 -12.05
C LYS A 466 -26.25 16.28 -11.34
N TYR A 467 -27.36 16.11 -12.06
CA TYR A 467 -28.69 16.09 -11.47
C TYR A 467 -28.98 14.73 -10.85
N ALA A 468 -28.60 13.63 -11.49
CA ALA A 468 -28.74 12.28 -10.94
C ALA A 468 -28.11 12.17 -9.55
N ASP A 469 -26.88 12.65 -9.42
CA ASP A 469 -26.11 12.64 -8.17
C ASP A 469 -26.78 13.43 -7.03
N ILE A 470 -27.42 14.56 -7.35
CA ILE A 470 -28.15 15.38 -6.37
C ILE A 470 -29.52 14.79 -6.03
N ILE A 471 -30.26 14.33 -7.04
CA ILE A 471 -31.54 13.63 -6.86
C ILE A 471 -31.32 12.39 -6.00
N GLU A 472 -30.26 11.63 -6.25
CA GLU A 472 -29.91 10.44 -5.46
C GLU A 472 -29.66 10.78 -3.99
N SER A 473 -28.99 11.89 -3.69
CA SER A 473 -28.78 12.34 -2.31
C SER A 473 -30.10 12.66 -1.60
N LEU A 474 -31.03 13.35 -2.27
CA LEU A 474 -32.36 13.65 -1.72
C LEU A 474 -33.21 12.39 -1.57
N MET A 475 -33.16 11.48 -2.55
CA MET A 475 -33.80 10.17 -2.52
C MET A 475 -33.26 9.31 -1.38
N PHE A 476 -31.97 9.39 -1.07
CA PHE A 476 -31.41 8.71 0.09
C PHE A 476 -31.98 9.27 1.40
N GLY A 477 -32.19 10.59 1.48
CA GLY A 477 -32.89 11.23 2.60
C GLY A 477 -34.31 10.70 2.79
N TYR A 478 -35.06 10.52 1.69
CA TYR A 478 -36.38 9.91 1.70
C TYR A 478 -36.30 8.45 2.18
N PHE A 479 -35.41 7.66 1.59
CA PHE A 479 -35.23 6.24 1.90
C PHE A 479 -34.82 6.01 3.36
N ILE A 480 -33.96 6.87 3.92
CA ILE A 480 -33.58 6.81 5.34
C ILE A 480 -34.80 6.83 6.26
N LYS A 481 -35.82 7.63 5.90
CA LYS A 481 -37.00 7.86 6.73
C LYS A 481 -38.13 6.88 6.45
N PHE A 482 -38.42 6.60 5.17
CA PHE A 482 -39.60 5.83 4.76
C PHE A 482 -39.29 4.46 4.14
N GLY A 483 -38.01 4.13 3.91
CA GLY A 483 -37.59 2.89 3.27
C GLY A 483 -38.10 2.77 1.84
N HIS A 484 -38.64 1.60 1.49
CA HIS A 484 -39.14 1.28 0.14
C HIS A 484 -40.53 1.83 -0.18
N GLN A 485 -41.23 2.39 0.80
CA GLN A 485 -42.62 2.83 0.62
C GLN A 485 -42.68 3.96 -0.41
N TYR A 486 -43.48 3.79 -1.47
CA TYR A 486 -43.74 4.82 -2.51
C TYR A 486 -42.48 5.43 -3.15
N LEU A 487 -41.43 4.64 -3.34
CA LEU A 487 -40.14 5.13 -3.80
C LEU A 487 -40.18 5.69 -5.24
N SER A 488 -41.02 5.14 -6.12
CA SER A 488 -41.21 5.63 -7.49
C SER A 488 -41.96 6.96 -7.52
N GLU A 489 -42.99 7.12 -6.69
CA GLU A 489 -43.69 8.37 -6.47
C GLU A 489 -42.77 9.45 -5.89
N ALA A 490 -41.92 9.08 -4.92
CA ALA A 490 -40.93 9.98 -4.35
C ALA A 490 -39.90 10.41 -5.39
N LEU A 491 -39.40 9.48 -6.22
CA LEU A 491 -38.50 9.79 -7.32
C LEU A 491 -39.14 10.75 -8.33
N PHE A 492 -40.41 10.52 -8.68
CA PHE A 492 -41.16 11.42 -9.54
C PHE A 492 -41.22 12.83 -8.97
N CYS A 493 -41.57 12.99 -7.69
CA CYS A 493 -41.65 14.28 -7.04
C CYS A 493 -40.28 14.98 -6.96
N ILE A 494 -39.25 14.29 -6.45
CA ILE A 494 -37.91 14.86 -6.25
C ILE A 494 -37.26 15.21 -7.59
N ALA A 495 -37.29 14.30 -8.56
CA ALA A 495 -36.72 14.53 -9.88
C ALA A 495 -37.48 15.64 -10.62
N GLY A 496 -38.82 15.67 -10.51
CA GLY A 496 -39.65 16.73 -11.09
C GLY A 496 -39.31 18.10 -10.54
N ILE A 497 -39.13 18.24 -9.21
CA ILE A 497 -38.72 19.51 -8.60
C ILE A 497 -37.33 19.93 -9.12
N MET A 498 -36.35 19.01 -9.11
CA MET A 498 -34.98 19.28 -9.56
C MET A 498 -34.89 19.57 -11.08
N ALA A 499 -35.76 18.98 -11.88
CA ALA A 499 -35.83 19.19 -13.33
C ALA A 499 -36.18 20.63 -13.70
N GLN A 500 -36.92 21.36 -12.85
CA GLN A 500 -37.26 22.76 -13.09
C GLN A 500 -36.03 23.67 -13.21
N HIS A 501 -35.02 23.43 -12.36
CA HIS A 501 -33.74 24.13 -12.49
C HIS A 501 -33.05 23.76 -13.81
N ARG A 502 -33.16 22.51 -14.25
CA ARG A 502 -32.62 22.09 -15.54
C ARG A 502 -33.30 22.78 -16.71
N TYR A 503 -34.62 22.90 -16.70
CA TYR A 503 -35.41 23.50 -17.77
C TYR A 503 -35.23 25.03 -17.85
N SER A 504 -35.04 25.69 -16.72
CA SER A 504 -34.79 27.14 -16.68
C SER A 504 -33.33 27.52 -16.97
N ALA A 505 -32.35 26.69 -16.57
CA ALA A 505 -30.94 27.01 -16.74
C ALA A 505 -30.39 26.73 -18.14
N THR A 506 -29.56 27.64 -18.65
CA THR A 506 -28.82 27.45 -19.92
C THR A 506 -27.70 26.42 -19.80
N ARG A 507 -27.04 26.32 -18.63
CA ARG A 507 -25.93 25.40 -18.37
C ARG A 507 -26.13 24.65 -17.06
N ALA A 508 -25.81 23.36 -17.04
CA ALA A 508 -25.78 22.53 -15.84
C ALA A 508 -24.51 22.76 -15.01
N ILE A 509 -24.49 23.89 -14.29
CA ILE A 509 -23.40 24.27 -13.38
C ILE A 509 -23.62 23.60 -12.03
N PHE A 510 -22.67 22.78 -11.59
CA PHE A 510 -22.90 21.82 -10.50
C PHE A 510 -23.18 22.49 -9.13
N TYR A 511 -22.46 23.56 -8.80
CA TYR A 511 -22.72 24.28 -7.55
C TYR A 511 -24.10 24.95 -7.50
N LYS A 512 -24.62 25.43 -8.65
CA LYS A 512 -25.97 26.02 -8.75
C LYS A 512 -27.06 24.96 -8.58
N ILE A 513 -26.81 23.74 -9.06
CA ILE A 513 -27.72 22.61 -8.85
C ILE A 513 -27.81 22.27 -7.35
N ARG A 514 -26.66 22.28 -6.63
CA ARG A 514 -26.62 22.08 -5.18
C ARG A 514 -27.30 23.19 -4.39
N GLU A 515 -27.11 24.44 -4.82
CA GLU A 515 -27.78 25.60 -4.25
C GLU A 515 -29.30 25.48 -4.43
N PHE A 516 -29.76 25.11 -5.64
CA PHE A 516 -31.17 24.83 -5.88
C PHE A 516 -31.72 23.71 -5.01
N ALA A 517 -30.99 22.59 -4.84
CA ALA A 517 -31.41 21.51 -3.93
C ALA A 517 -31.54 21.98 -2.47
N LYS A 518 -30.59 22.78 -1.98
CA LYS A 518 -30.64 23.41 -0.66
C LYS A 518 -31.87 24.33 -0.51
N ASP A 519 -32.15 25.14 -1.52
CA ASP A 519 -33.22 26.13 -1.50
C ASP A 519 -34.61 25.51 -1.76
N SER A 520 -34.67 24.34 -2.39
CA SER A 520 -35.92 23.61 -2.68
C SER A 520 -36.64 23.05 -1.46
N GLU A 521 -35.97 22.97 -0.31
CA GLU A 521 -36.53 22.47 0.96
C GLU A 521 -37.00 21.01 0.96
N ILE A 522 -36.75 20.25 -0.12
CA ILE A 522 -37.17 18.86 -0.25
C ILE A 522 -36.79 18.03 0.98
N ILE A 523 -35.56 18.17 1.50
CA ILE A 523 -35.14 17.41 2.68
C ILE A 523 -35.89 17.80 3.96
N MET A 524 -36.30 19.07 4.08
CA MET A 524 -37.13 19.52 5.20
C MET A 524 -38.56 18.99 5.08
N MET A 525 -39.15 18.99 3.88
CA MET A 525 -40.45 18.36 3.62
C MET A 525 -40.41 16.88 4.02
N ILE A 526 -39.35 16.16 3.63
CA ILE A 526 -39.13 14.76 4.02
C ILE A 526 -39.07 14.65 5.54
N ASP A 527 -38.25 15.44 6.23
CA ASP A 527 -38.06 15.36 7.69
C ASP A 527 -39.31 15.74 8.49
N GLN A 528 -40.16 16.65 7.99
CA GLN A 528 -41.40 17.05 8.66
C GLN A 528 -42.57 16.10 8.39
N ALA A 529 -42.59 15.42 7.24
CA ALA A 529 -43.69 14.53 6.87
C ALA A 529 -43.79 13.31 7.80
N SER A 530 -44.94 13.09 8.44
CA SER A 530 -45.14 11.92 9.32
C SER A 530 -45.33 10.60 8.56
N SER A 531 -45.64 10.65 7.27
CA SER A 531 -45.78 9.50 6.37
C SER A 531 -45.40 9.87 4.93
N PRO A 532 -45.16 8.89 4.04
CA PRO A 532 -44.95 9.13 2.62
C PRO A 532 -45.98 10.06 1.96
N THR A 533 -47.27 9.87 2.28
CA THR A 533 -48.37 10.64 1.69
C THR A 533 -48.27 12.13 1.96
N PHE A 534 -47.87 12.52 3.18
CA PHE A 534 -47.72 13.94 3.52
C PHE A 534 -46.60 14.59 2.71
N PHE A 535 -45.47 13.90 2.54
CA PHE A 535 -44.39 14.38 1.68
C PHE A 535 -44.85 14.52 0.22
N LEU A 536 -45.49 13.48 -0.33
CA LEU A 536 -45.91 13.48 -1.73
C LEU A 536 -46.92 14.61 -2.01
N ALA A 537 -47.92 14.77 -1.13
CA ALA A 537 -48.93 15.82 -1.25
C ALA A 537 -48.32 17.23 -1.17
N GLU A 538 -47.31 17.44 -0.33
CA GLU A 538 -46.59 18.70 -0.21
C GLU A 538 -45.66 18.97 -1.40
N ALA A 539 -44.98 17.95 -1.92
CA ALA A 539 -43.99 18.09 -2.99
C ALA A 539 -44.62 18.33 -4.37
N ILE A 540 -45.79 17.74 -4.65
CA ILE A 540 -46.45 17.81 -5.96
C ILE A 540 -46.70 19.26 -6.45
N PRO A 541 -47.23 20.20 -5.64
CA PRO A 541 -47.40 21.61 -6.05
C PRO A 541 -46.11 22.35 -6.40
N TYR A 542 -44.94 21.82 -6.01
CA TYR A 542 -43.66 22.43 -6.34
C TYR A 542 -43.18 22.06 -7.74
N ILE A 543 -43.78 21.08 -8.43
CA ILE A 543 -43.48 20.76 -9.83
C ILE A 543 -44.32 21.67 -10.74
N ARG A 544 -43.74 22.79 -11.19
CA ARG A 544 -44.44 23.85 -11.92
C ARG A 544 -44.07 23.99 -13.39
N ILE A 545 -42.88 23.52 -13.77
CA ILE A 545 -42.38 23.64 -15.15
C ILE A 545 -42.42 22.27 -15.81
N SER A 546 -43.14 22.17 -16.92
CA SER A 546 -43.16 20.98 -17.79
C SER A 546 -41.96 20.94 -18.72
N GLY A 547 -41.46 19.74 -19.00
CA GLY A 547 -40.41 19.51 -19.99
C GLY A 547 -40.93 19.34 -21.42
N LEU A 548 -42.26 19.28 -21.62
CA LEU A 548 -42.90 19.07 -22.94
C LEU A 548 -42.59 20.17 -23.96
N GLU A 549 -42.38 21.40 -23.50
CA GLU A 549 -42.14 22.58 -24.35
C GLU A 549 -40.65 22.78 -24.73
N GLN A 550 -39.76 21.86 -24.34
CA GLN A 550 -38.33 21.96 -24.66
C GLN A 550 -38.04 21.33 -26.03
N GLU A 551 -37.66 22.13 -27.02
CA GLU A 551 -37.35 21.64 -28.38
C GLU A 551 -35.84 21.72 -28.72
N GLY A 552 -35.29 20.62 -29.25
CA GLY A 552 -34.03 20.56 -29.99
C GLY A 552 -32.74 20.71 -29.18
N ASP A 553 -32.82 20.94 -27.87
CA ASP A 553 -31.66 21.23 -27.02
C ASP A 553 -31.35 20.15 -25.95
N ILE A 554 -30.32 20.42 -25.14
CA ILE A 554 -29.88 19.54 -24.05
C ILE A 554 -30.91 19.39 -22.91
N LYS A 555 -31.95 20.24 -22.83
CA LYS A 555 -33.03 20.17 -21.82
C LYS A 555 -34.07 19.17 -22.27
N GLU A 556 -34.40 19.15 -23.56
CA GLU A 556 -35.27 18.13 -24.13
C GLU A 556 -34.68 16.73 -23.91
N ARG A 557 -33.37 16.56 -24.13
CA ARG A 557 -32.70 15.27 -23.87
C ARG A 557 -32.77 14.85 -22.41
N PHE A 558 -32.65 15.78 -21.47
CA PHE A 558 -32.84 15.51 -20.05
C PHE A 558 -34.27 15.07 -19.74
N TYR A 559 -35.27 15.77 -20.31
CA TYR A 559 -36.68 15.40 -20.20
C TYR A 559 -36.93 13.99 -20.76
N ARG A 560 -36.40 13.66 -21.95
CA ARG A 560 -36.49 12.33 -22.55
C ARG A 560 -35.85 11.24 -21.67
N CYS A 561 -34.77 11.56 -20.93
CA CYS A 561 -34.18 10.62 -19.97
C CYS A 561 -35.11 10.36 -18.78
N LEU A 562 -35.72 11.40 -18.20
CA LEU A 562 -36.72 11.24 -17.14
C LEU A 562 -37.96 10.48 -17.62
N ARG A 563 -38.43 10.77 -18.83
CA ARG A 563 -39.54 10.04 -19.47
C ARG A 563 -39.24 8.53 -19.52
N ARG A 564 -38.06 8.13 -20.01
CA ARG A 564 -37.65 6.71 -20.05
C ARG A 564 -37.68 6.06 -18.67
N ILE A 565 -37.16 6.74 -17.65
CA ILE A 565 -37.20 6.23 -16.27
C ILE A 565 -38.65 5.97 -15.83
N PHE A 566 -39.53 6.95 -16.01
CA PHE A 566 -40.92 6.84 -15.52
C PHE A 566 -41.80 5.92 -16.34
N CYS A 567 -41.46 5.67 -17.62
CA CYS A 567 -42.08 4.62 -18.43
C CYS A 567 -41.64 3.22 -18.00
N GLU A 568 -40.38 3.04 -17.57
CA GLU A 568 -39.87 1.75 -17.10
C GLU A 568 -40.30 1.39 -15.66
N LEU A 569 -40.74 2.37 -14.87
CA LEU A 569 -41.26 2.16 -13.52
C LEU A 569 -42.76 1.82 -13.57
N ASN A 570 -43.09 0.60 -13.17
CA ASN A 570 -44.44 0.03 -13.22
C ASN A 570 -45.12 -0.15 -11.84
N ASP A 571 -44.48 0.36 -10.78
CA ASP A 571 -44.89 0.19 -9.38
C ASP A 571 -45.55 1.44 -8.78
N PHE A 572 -45.93 2.42 -9.60
CA PHE A 572 -46.75 3.55 -9.17
C PHE A 572 -48.13 3.07 -8.71
N SER A 573 -48.55 3.56 -7.54
CA SER A 573 -49.77 3.14 -6.85
C SER A 573 -50.74 4.29 -6.58
N ASP A 574 -50.25 5.53 -6.45
CA ASP A 574 -51.09 6.71 -6.24
C ASP A 574 -51.73 7.23 -7.54
N LYS A 575 -53.06 7.37 -7.56
CA LYS A 575 -53.81 7.78 -8.76
C LYS A 575 -53.45 9.20 -9.22
N THR A 576 -53.28 10.14 -8.30
CA THR A 576 -52.97 11.54 -8.65
C THR A 576 -51.58 11.65 -9.27
N ILE A 577 -50.60 10.91 -8.76
CA ILE A 577 -49.26 10.85 -9.35
C ILE A 577 -49.27 10.13 -10.69
N ILE A 578 -50.02 9.03 -10.84
CA ILE A 578 -50.17 8.33 -12.12
C ILE A 578 -50.73 9.27 -13.19
N GLU A 579 -51.80 10.02 -12.88
CA GLU A 579 -52.38 11.02 -13.79
C GLU A 579 -51.36 12.11 -14.16
N LYS A 580 -50.67 12.69 -13.17
CA LYS A 580 -49.63 13.71 -13.43
C LYS A 580 -48.47 13.16 -14.26
N ARG A 581 -48.01 11.95 -13.96
CA ARG A 581 -46.96 11.26 -14.71
C ARG A 581 -47.40 11.02 -16.15
N ASN A 582 -48.62 10.55 -16.37
CA ASN A 582 -49.14 10.32 -17.72
C ASN A 582 -49.31 11.64 -18.49
N ASN A 583 -49.76 12.71 -17.84
CA ASN A 583 -49.87 14.02 -18.49
C ASN A 583 -48.49 14.60 -18.86
N GLU A 584 -47.47 14.38 -18.03
CA GLU A 584 -46.12 14.94 -18.25
C GLU A 584 -45.23 14.06 -19.13
N TYR A 585 -45.29 12.73 -18.99
CA TYR A 585 -44.37 11.76 -19.59
C TYR A 585 -45.07 10.65 -20.38
N GLY A 586 -46.40 10.69 -20.50
CA GLY A 586 -47.19 9.73 -21.28
C GLY A 586 -46.85 9.72 -22.76
N GLU A 587 -47.43 8.75 -23.49
CA GLU A 587 -47.31 8.65 -24.95
C GLU A 587 -48.13 9.70 -25.70
#